data_AF-A0A2D9DC49-F1
#
_entry.id   AF-A0A2D9DC49-F1
#
_cell.length_a   1.000
_cell.length_b   1.000
_cell.length_c   1.000
_cell.angle_alpha   90.00
_cell.angle_beta   90.00
_cell.angle_gamma   90.00
#
_symmetry.space_group_name_H-M   'P 1'
#
loop_
_entity.id
_entity.type
_entity.pdbx_description
1 polymer ?
#
loop_
_entity_poly.entity_id
_entity_poly.type
_entity_poly.pdbx_seq_one_letter_code
_entity_poly.pdbx_strand_id
1 'polypeptide(L)' 'MISAAQFEKEIELIIVNAIREDVGDGDHSSLACIPVEAKGKAKLLVKDNGILAGV' A
#
# COMPACT_ATOMS: atom_id res chain seq x y z
N MET A 1 -6.86 23.46 11.66
CA MET A 1 -5.83 22.60 11.05
C MET A 1 -5.21 21.77 12.16
N ILE A 2 -5.01 20.47 11.93
CA ILE A 2 -4.29 19.60 12.86
C ILE A 2 -2.78 19.87 12.78
N SER A 3 -2.01 19.42 13.78
CA SER A 3 -0.55 19.52 13.72
C SER A 3 0.01 18.56 12.66
N ALA A 4 1.21 18.85 12.16
CA ALA A 4 1.91 17.94 11.25
C ALA A 4 2.08 16.54 11.85
N ALA A 5 2.41 16.46 13.15
CA ALA A 5 2.55 15.18 13.85
C ALA A 5 1.23 14.40 13.91
N GLN A 6 0.09 15.08 14.12
CA GLN A 6 -1.22 14.42 14.08
C GLN A 6 -1.57 13.98 12.66
N PHE A 7 -1.27 14.81 11.65
CA PHE A 7 -1.52 14.47 10.25
C PHE A 7 -0.79 13.19 9.82
N GLU A 8 0.51 13.08 10.11
CA GLU A 8 1.30 11.87 9.82
C GLU A 8 0.73 10.64 10.53
N LYS A 9 0.30 10.80 11.79
CA LYS A 9 -0.33 9.71 12.55
C LYS A 9 -1.63 9.23 11.91
N GLU A 10 -2.47 10.14 11.40
CA GLU A 10 -3.70 9.74 10.71
C GLU A 10 -3.40 8.99 9.41
N ILE A 11 -2.40 9.43 8.63
CA ILE A 11 -1.98 8.75 7.41
C ILE A 11 -1.50 7.33 7.72
N GLU A 12 -0.65 7.16 8.73
CA GLU A 12 -0.16 5.85 9.16
C GLU A 12 -1.32 4.93 9.59
N LEU A 13 -2.28 5.45 10.37
CA LEU A 13 -3.45 4.69 10.80
C LEU A 13 -4.31 4.25 9.61
N ILE A 14 -4.51 5.10 8.61
CA ILE A 14 -5.26 4.74 7.40
C ILE A 14 -4.55 3.62 6.64
N ILE A 15 -3.24 3.74 6.42
CA ILE A 15 -2.45 2.73 5.68
C ILE A 15 -2.50 1.38 6.41
N VAL A 16 -2.25 1.36 7.71
CA VAL A 16 -2.25 0.12 8.52
C VAL A 16 -3.61 -0.55 8.50
N ASN A 17 -4.69 0.21 8.68
CA ASN A 17 -6.04 -0.34 8.68
C ASN A 17 -6.44 -0.89 7.30
N ALA A 18 -6.08 -0.19 6.21
CA ALA A 18 -6.36 -0.64 4.85
C ALA A 18 -5.62 -1.95 4.52
N ILE A 19 -4.35 -2.08 4.91
CA ILE A 19 -3.59 -3.33 4.71
C ILE A 19 -4.23 -4.48 5.51
N ARG A 20 -4.67 -4.23 6.75
CA ARG A 20 -5.33 -5.25 7.57
C ARG A 20 -6.66 -5.71 6.96
N GLU A 21 -7.43 -4.79 6.39
CA GLU A 21 -8.70 -5.08 5.70
C GLU A 21 -8.49 -5.95 4.46
N ASP A 22 -7.49 -5.65 3.64
CA ASP A 22 -7.24 -6.33 2.36
C ASP A 22 -6.59 -7.71 2.54
N VAL A 23 -5.62 -7.83 3.46
CA VAL A 23 -4.79 -9.04 3.58
C VAL A 23 -5.29 -10.00 4.65
N GLY A 24 -5.90 -9.51 5.74
CA GLY A 24 -6.38 -10.36 6.83
C GLY A 24 -5.29 -11.28 7.40
N ASP A 25 -5.51 -12.59 7.30
CA ASP A 25 -4.60 -13.66 7.73
C ASP A 25 -3.53 -14.02 6.68
N GLY A 26 -3.66 -13.55 5.44
CA GLY A 26 -2.62 -13.63 4.42
C GLY A 26 -3.15 -13.54 2.99
N ASP A 27 -2.28 -13.11 2.07
CA ASP A 27 -2.53 -13.23 0.63
C ASP A 27 -2.21 -14.66 0.17
N HIS A 28 -3.20 -15.55 0.29
CA HIS A 28 -3.04 -16.96 -0.09
C HIS A 28 -2.70 -17.16 -1.56
N SER A 29 -3.11 -16.25 -2.45
CA SER A 29 -2.79 -16.35 -3.88
C SER A 29 -1.29 -16.16 -4.10
N SER A 30 -0.71 -15.15 -3.46
CA SER A 30 0.75 -14.94 -3.50
C SER A 30 1.50 -16.05 -2.76
N LEU A 31 1.05 -16.47 -1.57
CA LEU A 31 1.72 -17.52 -0.79
C LEU A 31 1.74 -18.87 -1.51
N ALA A 32 0.72 -19.20 -2.30
CA ALA A 32 0.66 -20.44 -3.06
C ALA A 32 1.53 -20.42 -4.33
N CYS A 33 1.75 -19.25 -4.92
CA CYS A 33 2.33 -19.12 -6.26
C CYS A 33 3.72 -18.47 -6.31
N ILE A 34 4.11 -17.71 -5.28
CA ILE A 34 5.33 -16.90 -5.28
C ILE A 34 6.28 -17.43 -4.19
N PRO A 35 7.51 -17.86 -4.55
CA PRO A 35 8.52 -18.23 -3.55
C PRO A 35 8.86 -17.05 -2.63
N VAL A 36 9.08 -17.33 -1.34
CA VAL A 36 9.45 -16.31 -0.33
C VAL A 36 10.68 -15.49 -0.75
N GLU A 37 11.60 -16.14 -1.48
CA GLU A 37 12.89 -15.55 -1.87
C GLU A 37 12.81 -14.76 -3.19
N ALA A 38 11.65 -14.76 -3.85
CA ALA A 38 11.46 -14.09 -5.13
C ALA A 38 11.57 -12.57 -4.97
N LYS A 39 12.37 -11.94 -5.83
CA LYS A 39 12.48 -10.48 -5.92
C LYS A 39 12.13 -10.02 -7.33
N GLY A 40 11.16 -9.13 -7.42
CA GLY A 40 10.71 -8.52 -8.67
C GLY A 40 11.06 -7.03 -8.74
N LYS A 41 10.83 -6.43 -9.92
CA LYS A 41 10.78 -4.98 -10.09
C LYS A 41 9.38 -4.61 -10.56
N ALA A 42 8.77 -3.61 -9.93
CA ALA A 42 7.50 -3.05 -10.35
C ALA A 42 7.70 -1.70 -11.04
N LYS A 43 6.79 -1.35 -11.95
CA LYS A 43 6.73 -0.03 -12.58
C LYS A 43 5.32 0.51 -12.43
N LEU A 44 5.18 1.66 -11.78
CA LEU A 44 3.92 2.39 -11.73
C LEU A 44 3.70 3.09 -13.08
N LEU A 45 2.60 2.76 -13.75
CA LEU A 45 2.22 3.32 -15.05
C LEU A 45 0.90 4.06 -14.89
N VAL A 46 0.88 5.35 -15.25
CA VAL A 46 -0.36 6.13 -15.30
C VAL A 46 -1.05 5.81 -16.62
N LYS A 47 -2.25 5.23 -16.54
CA LYS A 47 -3.00 4.74 -17.72
C LYS A 47 -3.79 5.83 -18.44
N ASP A 48 -3.89 7.02 -17.85
CA ASP A 48 -4.65 8.15 -18.40
C ASP A 48 -4.03 9.49 -17.99
N ASN A 49 -4.48 10.60 -18.57
CA ASN A 49 -4.02 11.94 -18.26
C ASN A 49 -4.56 12.43 -16.91
N GLY A 50 -3.72 13.10 -16.13
CA GLY A 50 -4.13 13.67 -14.85
C GLY A 50 -2.97 14.27 -14.06
N ILE A 51 -3.27 14.67 -12.82
CA ILE A 51 -2.29 15.16 -11.84
C ILE A 51 -2.06 14.03 -10.83
N LEU A 52 -0.79 13.70 -10.58
CA LEU A 52 -0.40 12.73 -9.57
C LEU A 52 -0.27 13.43 -8.20
N ALA A 53 -0.86 12.83 -7.16
CA ALA A 53 -0.77 13.33 -5.78
C ALA A 53 -0.73 12.14 -4.80
N GLY A 54 -0.03 12.30 -3.67
CA GLY A 54 0.05 11.28 -2.62
C GLY A 54 1.06 10.16 -2.87
N VAL A 55 2.21 10.48 -3.49
CA VAL A 55 3.36 9.58 -3.69
C VAL A 55 4.45 9.86 -2.67
#